data_AF-A0A372Q0S2-F1
#
_entry.id   AF-A0A372Q0S2-F1
#
_cell.length_a   1.000
_cell.length_b   1.000
_cell.length_c   1.000
_cell.angle_alpha   90.00
_cell.angle_beta   90.00
_cell.angle_gamma   90.00
#
_symmetry.space_group_name_H-M   'P 1'
#
loop_
_entity.id
_entity.type
_entity.pdbx_description
1 polymer ?
#
loop_
_entity_poly.entity_id
_entity_poly.type
_entity_poly.pdbx_seq_one_letter_code
_entity_poly.pdbx_strand_id
1 'polypeptide(L)'
;MLSLINNMNKTPQEIRWKPKDLARILYYINDNFDEWYNDSYNFCVKVKEDTGVIWDARSIYNMVHTLFKVTEDYLKVGTKSTTCTIIWENREIYDLMKQIYMRTNKRLKEDNQRVTRGHKNDGQILNSDQITIEALMDRPCLIEEIFHLCDEKIQKVVNSAAKSIENAEAEYNERFNQIARYRTELIKKINETNKQVIETNKMCEEFRKF
;
A
#
# COMPACT_ATOMS: atom_id res chain seq x y z
N MET A 1 50.44 -19.10 -41.56
CA MET A 1 49.04 -19.27 -41.11
C MET A 1 48.97 -20.50 -40.23
N LEU A 2 49.02 -20.30 -38.90
CA LEU A 2 48.54 -21.20 -37.82
C LEU A 2 49.25 -20.81 -36.50
N SER A 3 48.79 -19.76 -35.82
CA SER A 3 49.08 -19.55 -34.39
C SER A 3 48.11 -18.53 -33.73
N LEU A 4 46.82 -18.59 -34.05
CA LEU A 4 45.79 -17.73 -33.44
C LEU A 4 44.65 -18.51 -32.77
N ILE A 5 44.93 -19.74 -32.33
CA ILE A 5 43.98 -20.51 -31.54
C ILE A 5 44.74 -21.13 -30.38
N ASN A 6 44.86 -20.37 -29.29
CA ASN A 6 44.98 -20.89 -27.92
C ASN A 6 45.02 -19.74 -26.92
N ASN A 7 43.83 -19.38 -26.44
CA ASN A 7 43.52 -19.23 -25.01
C ASN A 7 42.12 -18.62 -24.81
N MET A 8 41.12 -19.15 -25.51
CA MET A 8 39.78 -19.25 -24.94
C MET A 8 39.77 -20.50 -24.07
N ASN A 9 40.11 -20.35 -22.80
CA ASN A 9 39.79 -21.28 -21.71
C ASN A 9 40.16 -20.59 -20.38
N LYS A 10 39.53 -19.44 -20.11
CA LYS A 10 39.28 -19.04 -18.72
C LYS A 10 37.90 -19.60 -18.39
N THR A 11 37.86 -20.60 -17.51
CA THR A 11 36.64 -20.95 -16.79
C THR A 11 36.00 -19.67 -16.23
N PRO A 12 34.67 -19.53 -16.20
CA PRO A 12 34.04 -18.38 -15.56
C PRO A 12 34.44 -18.43 -14.08
N GLN A 13 35.42 -17.61 -13.67
CA GLN A 13 35.57 -17.30 -12.26
C GLN A 13 34.20 -16.80 -11.82
N GLU A 14 33.58 -17.47 -10.85
CA GLU A 14 32.41 -16.94 -10.18
C GLU A 14 32.70 -15.48 -9.85
N ILE A 15 31.97 -14.57 -10.51
CA ILE A 15 32.14 -13.14 -10.29
C ILE A 15 31.62 -12.90 -8.88
N ARG A 16 32.52 -12.96 -7.89
CA ARG A 16 32.22 -12.76 -6.48
C ARG A 16 32.38 -11.29 -6.16
N TRP A 17 31.47 -10.77 -5.33
CA TRP A 17 31.56 -9.41 -4.81
C TRP A 17 32.87 -9.21 -4.06
N LYS A 18 33.66 -8.25 -4.53
CA LYS A 18 34.89 -7.84 -3.85
C LYS A 18 34.52 -6.86 -2.73
N PRO A 19 35.02 -7.04 -1.50
CA PRO A 19 34.71 -6.14 -0.40
C PRO A 19 34.99 -4.66 -0.69
N LYS A 20 36.08 -4.38 -1.42
CA LYS A 20 36.44 -2.99 -1.80
C LYS A 20 35.43 -2.34 -2.74
N ASP A 21 34.94 -3.08 -3.73
CA ASP A 21 33.96 -2.56 -4.69
C ASP A 21 32.63 -2.28 -3.99
N LEU A 22 32.22 -3.20 -3.11
CA LEU A 22 31.01 -3.05 -2.31
C LEU A 22 31.11 -1.89 -1.31
N ALA A 23 32.23 -1.77 -0.60
CA ALA A 23 32.47 -0.64 0.31
C ALA A 23 32.42 0.70 -0.44
N ARG A 24 33.02 0.79 -1.64
CA ARG A 24 32.95 1.99 -2.49
C ARG A 24 31.51 2.36 -2.86
N ILE A 25 30.71 1.38 -3.27
CA ILE A 25 29.29 1.57 -3.60
C ILE A 25 28.52 2.09 -2.38
N LEU A 26 28.67 1.42 -1.23
CA LEU A 26 27.97 1.80 -0.01
C LEU A 26 28.40 3.17 0.51
N TYR A 27 29.68 3.52 0.37
CA TYR A 27 30.18 4.84 0.69
C TYR A 27 29.52 5.91 -0.18
N TYR A 28 29.50 5.71 -1.50
CA TYR A 28 28.88 6.64 -2.45
C TYR A 28 27.38 6.83 -2.18
N ILE A 29 26.67 5.74 -1.87
CA ILE A 29 25.26 5.79 -1.45
C ILE A 29 25.09 6.57 -0.15
N ASN A 30 25.94 6.34 0.86
CA ASN A 30 25.82 7.02 2.14
C ASN A 30 26.14 8.53 2.04
N ASP A 31 27.06 8.92 1.16
CA ASP A 31 27.41 10.32 0.88
C ASP A 31 26.27 11.06 0.17
N ASN A 32 25.61 10.38 -0.77
CA ASN A 32 24.51 10.91 -1.59
C ASN A 32 23.15 10.31 -1.16
N PHE A 33 22.98 10.11 0.15
CA PHE A 33 21.87 9.35 0.72
C PHE A 33 20.50 9.92 0.31
N ASP A 34 20.40 11.24 0.19
CA ASP A 34 19.19 11.94 -0.23
C ASP A 34 18.65 11.48 -1.58
N GLU A 35 19.53 11.47 -2.58
CA GLU A 35 19.19 11.08 -3.94
C GLU A 35 18.86 9.59 -4.01
N TRP A 36 19.64 8.75 -3.32
CA TRP A 36 19.40 7.32 -3.25
C TRP A 36 18.07 6.97 -2.56
N TYR A 37 17.71 7.67 -1.48
CA TYR A 37 16.47 7.42 -0.75
C TYR A 37 15.23 7.72 -1.60
N ASN A 38 15.29 8.77 -2.43
CA ASN A 38 14.18 9.19 -3.28
C ASN A 38 14.04 8.33 -4.54
N ASP A 39 15.14 7.88 -5.13
CA ASP A 39 15.13 7.08 -6.36
C ASP A 39 16.27 6.05 -6.40
N SER A 40 16.10 5.00 -5.60
CA SER A 40 17.15 4.01 -5.36
C SER A 40 17.63 3.26 -6.61
N TYR A 41 16.78 3.00 -7.59
CA TYR A 41 17.17 2.28 -8.80
C TYR A 41 17.93 3.18 -9.78
N ASN A 42 17.40 4.37 -10.11
CA ASN A 42 18.10 5.29 -11.00
C ASN A 42 19.40 5.77 -10.36
N PHE A 43 19.44 5.89 -9.04
CA PHE A 43 20.68 6.16 -8.33
C PHE A 43 21.74 5.06 -8.54
N CYS A 44 21.35 3.78 -8.63
CA CYS A 44 22.29 2.70 -8.94
C CYS A 44 22.88 2.80 -10.37
N VAL A 45 22.17 3.42 -11.31
CA VAL A 45 22.71 3.74 -12.65
C VAL A 45 23.83 4.77 -12.51
N LYS A 46 23.60 5.85 -11.75
CA LYS A 46 24.60 6.87 -11.45
C LYS A 46 25.81 6.31 -10.70
N VAL A 47 25.59 5.42 -9.72
CA VAL A 47 26.68 4.72 -9.00
C VAL A 47 27.57 3.95 -9.96
N LYS A 48 26.99 3.23 -10.93
CA LYS A 48 27.77 2.50 -11.93
C LYS A 48 28.66 3.43 -12.74
N GLU A 49 28.11 4.56 -13.20
CA GLU A 49 28.82 5.56 -13.99
C GLU A 49 29.98 6.20 -13.20
N ASP A 50 29.75 6.54 -11.93
CA ASP A 50 30.68 7.33 -11.12
C ASP A 50 31.73 6.48 -10.38
N THR A 51 31.42 5.24 -10.00
CA THR A 51 32.33 4.40 -9.20
C THR A 51 33.24 3.51 -10.05
N GLY A 52 32.93 3.37 -11.35
CA GLY A 52 33.67 2.55 -12.31
C GLY A 52 33.71 1.06 -11.99
N VAL A 53 32.77 0.58 -11.16
CA VAL A 53 32.66 -0.83 -10.78
C VAL A 53 32.14 -1.67 -11.95
N ILE A 54 32.52 -2.95 -11.97
CA ILE A 54 32.13 -3.88 -13.05
C ILE A 54 30.66 -4.28 -13.02
N TRP A 55 29.95 -3.98 -11.94
CA TRP A 55 28.58 -4.41 -11.69
C TRP A 55 27.58 -3.51 -12.42
N ASP A 56 26.56 -4.12 -13.04
CA ASP A 56 25.44 -3.36 -13.60
C ASP A 56 24.51 -2.82 -12.50
N ALA A 57 23.70 -1.81 -12.84
CA ALA A 57 22.82 -1.13 -11.89
C ALA A 57 21.84 -2.08 -11.19
N ARG A 58 21.34 -3.11 -11.88
CA ARG A 58 20.42 -4.10 -11.30
C ARG A 58 21.14 -4.98 -10.29
N SER A 59 22.36 -5.43 -10.61
CA SER A 59 23.20 -6.19 -9.68
C SER A 59 23.55 -5.37 -8.43
N ILE A 60 23.89 -4.08 -8.60
CA ILE A 60 24.15 -3.15 -7.49
C ILE A 60 22.91 -3.01 -6.61
N TYR A 61 21.75 -2.70 -7.21
CA TYR A 61 20.49 -2.55 -6.51
C TYR A 61 20.12 -3.79 -5.68
N ASN A 62 20.17 -4.98 -6.30
CA ASN A 62 19.85 -6.24 -5.64
C ASN A 62 20.80 -6.53 -4.47
N MET A 63 22.09 -6.26 -4.63
CA MET A 63 23.07 -6.48 -3.57
C MET A 63 22.81 -5.55 -2.39
N VAL A 64 22.61 -4.25 -2.63
CA VAL A 64 22.31 -3.27 -1.58
C VAL A 64 21.00 -3.64 -0.87
N HIS A 65 19.96 -4.01 -1.60
CA HIS A 65 18.69 -4.46 -1.03
C HIS A 65 18.86 -5.71 -0.15
N THR A 66 19.65 -6.69 -0.61
CA THR A 66 19.95 -7.90 0.18
C THR A 66 20.70 -7.56 1.47
N LEU A 67 21.70 -6.68 1.41
CA LEU A 67 22.46 -6.23 2.57
C LEU A 67 21.58 -5.44 3.55
N PHE A 68 20.65 -4.64 3.03
CA PHE A 68 19.67 -3.91 3.83
C PHE A 68 18.82 -4.88 4.67
N LYS A 69 18.24 -5.90 4.03
CA LYS A 69 17.44 -6.94 4.71
C LYS A 69 18.25 -7.72 5.73
N VAL A 70 19.47 -8.15 5.37
CA VAL A 70 20.36 -8.87 6.29
C VAL A 70 20.73 -8.02 7.52
N THR A 71 20.91 -6.71 7.34
CA THR A 71 21.20 -5.77 8.42
C THR A 71 19.97 -5.56 9.31
N GLU A 72 18.80 -5.41 8.71
CA GLU A 72 17.52 -5.30 9.41
C GLU A 72 17.24 -6.51 10.30
N ASP A 73 17.32 -7.71 9.73
CA ASP A 73 17.09 -8.98 10.44
C ASP A 73 18.05 -9.10 11.65
N TYR A 74 19.33 -8.77 11.45
CA TYR A 74 20.31 -8.79 12.53
C TYR A 74 19.99 -7.77 13.63
N LEU A 75 19.57 -6.57 13.29
CA LEU A 75 19.24 -5.54 14.27
C LEU A 75 17.94 -5.84 15.05
N LYS A 76 17.00 -6.57 14.44
CA LYS A 76 15.75 -6.99 15.09
C LYS A 76 15.92 -8.24 15.96
N VAL A 77 16.60 -9.26 15.44
CA VAL A 77 16.61 -10.62 16.01
C VAL A 77 17.99 -11.01 16.58
N GLY A 78 19.05 -10.27 16.24
CA GLY A 78 20.42 -10.56 16.69
C GLY A 78 21.11 -11.73 15.96
N THR A 79 20.45 -12.33 14.96
CA THR A 79 20.97 -13.49 14.23
C THR A 79 21.67 -13.05 12.95
N LYS A 80 22.87 -13.58 12.71
CA LYS A 80 23.63 -13.33 11.48
C LYS A 80 23.14 -14.25 10.36
N SER A 81 22.66 -13.66 9.27
CA SER A 81 22.29 -14.43 8.08
C SER A 81 23.52 -15.09 7.44
N THR A 82 23.35 -16.31 6.93
CA THR A 82 24.31 -16.97 6.03
C THR A 82 24.24 -16.40 4.61
N THR A 83 23.20 -15.61 4.30
CA THR A 83 23.10 -14.84 3.06
C THR A 83 24.00 -13.60 3.14
N CYS A 84 24.76 -13.33 2.07
CA CYS A 84 25.68 -12.19 1.99
C CYS A 84 26.66 -12.10 3.18
N THR A 85 27.38 -13.18 3.48
CA THR A 85 28.36 -13.24 4.59
C THR A 85 29.42 -12.14 4.56
N ILE A 86 29.66 -11.53 3.39
CA ILE A 86 30.59 -10.41 3.18
C ILE A 86 30.35 -9.24 4.16
N ILE A 87 29.11 -9.02 4.61
CA ILE A 87 28.78 -7.99 5.60
C ILE A 87 29.35 -8.32 6.99
N TRP A 88 29.42 -9.60 7.35
CA TRP A 88 29.96 -10.05 8.63
C TRP A 88 31.48 -10.22 8.61
N GLU A 89 32.02 -10.52 7.42
CA GLU A 89 33.45 -10.67 7.17
C GLU A 89 34.18 -9.31 7.08
N ASN A 90 33.45 -8.24 6.76
CA ASN A 90 34.02 -6.92 6.58
C ASN A 90 33.28 -5.86 7.43
N ARG A 91 33.97 -5.37 8.46
CA ARG A 91 33.43 -4.38 9.41
C ARG A 91 33.02 -3.06 8.74
N GLU A 92 33.78 -2.59 7.75
CA GLU A 92 33.48 -1.34 7.05
C GLU A 92 32.15 -1.44 6.29
N ILE A 93 31.92 -2.56 5.60
CA ILE A 93 30.64 -2.84 4.92
C ILE A 93 29.49 -2.85 5.93
N TYR A 94 29.64 -3.52 7.07
CA TYR A 94 28.62 -3.51 8.13
C TYR A 94 28.36 -2.11 8.66
N ASP A 95 29.40 -1.35 8.98
CA ASP A 95 29.27 -0.02 9.57
C ASP A 95 28.61 0.97 8.59
N LEU A 96 28.92 0.90 7.30
CA LEU A 96 28.26 1.68 6.24
C LEU A 96 26.79 1.27 6.09
N MET A 97 26.51 -0.03 6.01
CA MET A 97 25.14 -0.52 5.83
C MET A 97 24.27 -0.17 7.05
N LYS A 98 24.82 -0.29 8.26
CA LYS A 98 24.16 0.13 9.50
C LYS A 98 23.85 1.63 9.48
N GLN A 99 24.77 2.48 9.02
CA GLN A 99 24.52 3.92 8.90
C GLN A 99 23.38 4.22 7.92
N ILE A 100 23.42 3.63 6.72
CA ILE A 100 22.36 3.78 5.71
C ILE A 100 21.02 3.34 6.31
N TYR A 101 20.97 2.16 6.93
CA TYR A 101 19.76 1.65 7.59
C TYR A 101 19.22 2.60 8.68
N MET A 102 20.09 3.11 9.56
CA MET A 102 19.68 4.04 10.61
C MET A 102 19.17 5.37 10.04
N ARG A 103 19.78 5.88 8.97
CA ARG A 103 19.31 7.10 8.27
C ARG A 103 17.96 6.86 7.60
N THR A 104 17.76 5.71 6.95
CA THR A 104 16.49 5.29 6.35
C THR A 104 15.38 5.24 7.39
N ASN A 105 15.62 4.59 8.53
CA ASN A 105 14.63 4.50 9.61
C ASN A 105 14.35 5.84 10.29
N LYS A 106 15.37 6.70 10.40
CA LYS A 106 15.19 8.06 10.91
C LYS A 106 14.29 8.87 9.98
N ARG A 107 14.52 8.85 8.66
CA ARG A 107 13.65 9.52 7.68
C ARG A 107 12.23 8.99 7.71
N LEU A 108 12.05 7.68 7.70
CA LEU A 108 10.73 7.07 7.76
C LEU A 108 9.93 7.55 8.98
N LYS A 109 10.59 7.66 10.15
CA LYS A 109 9.97 8.23 11.36
C LYS A 109 9.63 9.72 11.21
N GLU A 110 10.51 10.51 10.59
CA GLU A 110 10.29 11.94 10.36
C GLU A 110 9.15 12.20 9.37
N ASP A 111 9.08 11.42 8.29
CA ASP A 111 8.01 11.49 7.29
C ASP A 111 6.67 11.06 7.90
N ASN A 112 6.64 9.98 8.67
CA ASN A 112 5.46 9.56 9.43
C ASN A 112 4.99 10.65 10.42
N GLN A 113 5.93 11.34 11.08
CA GLN A 113 5.60 12.47 11.96
C GLN A 113 5.09 13.69 11.20
N ARG A 114 5.59 13.99 9.99
CA ARG A 114 5.10 15.08 9.14
C ARG A 114 3.68 14.81 8.66
N VAL A 115 3.39 13.58 8.23
CA VAL A 115 2.03 13.14 7.88
C VAL A 115 1.10 13.24 9.09
N THR A 116 1.55 12.81 10.27
CA THR A 116 0.76 12.89 11.51
C THR A 116 0.52 14.33 11.99
N ARG A 117 1.47 15.26 11.76
CA ARG A 117 1.30 16.69 12.09
C ARG A 117 0.40 17.43 11.11
N GLY A 118 0.38 17.05 9.83
CA GLY A 118 -0.55 17.58 8.83
C GLY A 118 -2.01 17.21 9.09
N HIS A 119 -2.25 16.13 9.84
CA HIS A 119 -3.59 15.63 10.19
C HIS A 119 -4.08 16.02 11.59
N LYS A 120 -3.50 17.05 12.23
CA LYS A 120 -4.05 17.56 13.51
C LYS A 120 -5.33 18.41 13.36
N ASN A 121 -5.81 18.60 12.14
CA ASN A 121 -7.13 19.19 11.86
C ASN A 121 -8.02 18.20 11.07
N ASP A 122 -8.22 17.01 11.60
CA ASP A 122 -9.56 16.43 11.77
C ASP A 122 -9.39 15.03 12.37
N GLY A 123 -10.21 14.71 13.35
CA GLY A 123 -10.14 13.42 14.04
C GLY A 123 -10.35 12.27 13.06
N GLN A 124 -9.27 11.56 12.71
CA GLN A 124 -9.36 10.26 12.05
C GLN A 124 -8.48 9.25 12.76
N ILE A 125 -9.18 8.28 13.34
CA ILE A 125 -8.69 7.00 13.82
C ILE A 125 -7.88 6.36 12.67
N LEU A 126 -6.56 6.22 12.83
CA LEU A 126 -5.76 5.38 11.93
C LEU A 126 -6.38 3.99 11.94
N ASN A 127 -6.85 3.53 10.78
CA ASN A 127 -7.49 2.23 10.68
C ASN A 127 -6.49 1.15 11.14
N SER A 128 -6.87 0.36 12.14
CA SER A 128 -6.08 -0.72 12.76
C SER A 128 -5.46 -1.67 11.72
N ASP A 129 -6.02 -1.70 10.52
CA ASP A 129 -5.57 -2.51 9.41
C ASP A 129 -4.20 -2.13 8.84
N GLN A 130 -3.86 -0.84 8.83
CA GLN A 130 -2.58 -0.38 8.31
C GLN A 130 -1.43 -0.71 9.27
N ILE A 131 -1.69 -0.55 10.57
CA ILE A 131 -0.77 -0.94 11.65
C ILE A 131 -0.52 -2.46 11.65
N THR A 132 -1.54 -3.26 11.34
CA THR A 132 -1.44 -4.73 11.33
C THR A 132 -0.63 -5.22 10.12
N ILE A 133 -0.80 -4.61 8.95
CA ILE A 133 -0.05 -4.98 7.74
C ILE A 133 1.43 -4.56 7.86
N GLU A 134 1.70 -3.36 8.39
CA GLU A 134 3.07 -2.89 8.65
C GLU A 134 3.78 -3.76 9.70
N ALA A 135 3.09 -4.18 10.77
CA ALA A 135 3.64 -5.07 11.78
C ALA A 135 3.93 -6.50 11.27
N LEU A 136 3.17 -6.99 10.28
CA LEU A 136 3.39 -8.29 9.65
C LEU A 136 4.54 -8.27 8.64
N MET A 137 4.72 -7.16 7.92
CA MET A 137 5.86 -6.94 7.01
C MET A 137 7.21 -6.91 7.75
N ASP A 138 7.19 -6.61 9.05
CA ASP A 138 8.37 -6.52 9.92
C ASP A 138 8.87 -7.90 10.43
N ARG A 139 8.10 -8.98 10.20
CA ARG A 139 8.35 -10.38 10.60
C ARG A 139 8.44 -11.26 9.34
N PRO A 140 9.34 -12.26 9.24
CA PRO A 140 9.28 -13.24 8.17
C PRO A 140 8.06 -14.15 8.37
N CYS A 141 6.89 -13.68 7.90
CA CYS A 141 5.70 -14.49 7.75
C CYS A 141 5.72 -15.16 6.37
N LEU A 142 5.21 -16.39 6.29
CA LEU A 142 5.06 -17.09 5.03
C LEU A 142 4.08 -16.30 4.17
N ILE A 143 4.39 -16.17 2.88
CA ILE A 143 3.58 -15.43 1.92
C ILE A 143 2.11 -15.89 1.95
N GLU A 144 1.85 -17.17 2.25
CA GLU A 144 0.52 -17.72 2.45
C GLU A 144 -0.27 -17.07 3.60
N GLU A 145 0.36 -16.68 4.71
CA GLU A 145 -0.33 -16.06 5.85
C GLU A 145 -0.79 -14.63 5.53
N ILE A 146 0.01 -13.90 4.73
CA ILE A 146 -0.36 -12.58 4.23
C ILE A 146 -1.54 -12.69 3.27
N PHE A 147 -1.51 -13.64 2.34
CA PHE A 147 -2.63 -13.87 1.43
C PHE A 147 -3.91 -14.23 2.17
N HIS A 148 -3.86 -15.13 3.16
CA HIS A 148 -5.03 -15.48 3.97
C HIS A 148 -5.61 -14.26 4.71
N LEU A 149 -4.76 -13.41 5.29
CA LEU A 149 -5.23 -12.21 5.97
C LEU A 149 -5.86 -11.20 4.99
N CYS A 150 -5.25 -11.03 3.81
CA CYS A 150 -5.80 -10.20 2.75
C CYS A 150 -7.17 -10.72 2.30
N ASP A 151 -7.31 -12.02 2.07
CA ASP A 151 -8.56 -12.65 1.67
C ASP A 151 -9.64 -12.50 2.74
N GLU A 152 -9.31 -12.74 4.02
CA GLU A 152 -10.23 -12.56 5.15
C GLU A 152 -10.74 -11.11 5.23
N LYS A 153 -9.85 -10.14 5.03
CA LYS A 153 -10.20 -8.72 5.04
C LYS A 153 -11.04 -8.32 3.83
N ILE A 154 -10.67 -8.77 2.63
CA ILE A 154 -11.46 -8.57 1.41
C ILE A 154 -12.87 -9.11 1.64
N GLN A 155 -12.99 -10.33 2.17
CA GLN A 155 -14.28 -10.94 2.44
C GLN A 155 -15.09 -10.15 3.47
N LYS A 156 -14.46 -9.63 4.52
CA LYS A 156 -15.15 -8.80 5.53
C LYS A 156 -15.68 -7.50 4.93
N VAL A 157 -14.90 -6.84 4.08
CA VAL A 157 -15.33 -5.62 3.36
C VAL A 157 -16.46 -5.93 2.40
N VAL A 158 -16.34 -7.00 1.60
CA VAL A 158 -17.38 -7.44 0.67
C VAL A 158 -18.68 -7.75 1.41
N ASN A 159 -18.62 -8.48 2.52
CA ASN A 159 -19.80 -8.82 3.32
C ASN A 159 -20.44 -7.57 3.96
N SER A 160 -19.63 -6.63 4.45
CA SER A 160 -20.11 -5.37 5.01
C SER A 160 -20.78 -4.50 3.94
N ALA A 161 -20.20 -4.43 2.75
CA ALA A 161 -20.77 -3.71 1.62
C ALA A 161 -22.09 -4.35 1.17
N ALA A 162 -22.13 -5.68 1.02
CA ALA A 162 -23.34 -6.42 0.67
C ALA A 162 -24.48 -6.15 1.67
N LYS A 163 -24.19 -6.23 2.98
CA LYS A 163 -25.18 -5.94 4.03
C LYS A 163 -25.65 -4.49 4.00
N SER A 164 -24.76 -3.55 3.68
CA SER A 164 -25.13 -2.13 3.57
C SER A 164 -26.03 -1.88 2.37
N ILE A 165 -25.79 -2.54 1.24
CA ILE A 165 -26.65 -2.49 0.05
C ILE A 165 -28.02 -3.09 0.37
N GLU A 166 -28.07 -4.28 1.00
CA GLU A 166 -29.32 -4.94 1.38
C GLU A 166 -30.17 -4.04 2.31
N ASN A 167 -29.55 -3.41 3.30
CA ASN A 167 -30.24 -2.46 4.18
C ASN A 167 -30.77 -1.24 3.42
N ALA A 168 -29.97 -0.67 2.51
CA ALA A 168 -30.38 0.48 1.70
C ALA A 168 -31.55 0.14 0.76
N GLU A 169 -31.54 -1.05 0.15
CA GLU A 169 -32.65 -1.55 -0.67
C GLU A 169 -33.92 -1.77 0.17
N ALA A 170 -33.78 -2.33 1.36
CA ALA A 170 -34.90 -2.51 2.29
C ALA A 170 -35.52 -1.17 2.71
N GLU A 171 -34.70 -0.17 3.07
CA GLU A 171 -35.18 1.18 3.40
C GLU A 171 -35.84 1.87 2.20
N TYR A 172 -35.26 1.73 1.00
CA TYR A 172 -35.83 2.28 -0.22
C TYR A 172 -37.21 1.69 -0.50
N ASN A 173 -37.34 0.37 -0.43
CA ASN A 173 -38.60 -0.33 -0.66
C ASN A 173 -39.67 0.05 0.37
N GLU A 174 -39.31 0.17 1.64
CA GLU A 174 -40.24 0.61 2.69
C GLU A 174 -40.76 2.03 2.42
N ARG A 175 -39.87 2.98 2.09
CA ARG A 175 -40.27 4.35 1.74
C ARG A 175 -41.14 4.38 0.48
N PHE A 176 -40.79 3.60 -0.53
CA PHE A 176 -41.57 3.50 -1.76
C PHE A 176 -42.99 2.98 -1.47
N ASN A 177 -43.13 1.95 -0.65
CA ASN A 177 -44.41 1.39 -0.24
C ASN A 177 -45.26 2.40 0.55
N GLN A 178 -44.64 3.17 1.46
CA GLN A 178 -45.32 4.24 2.18
C GLN A 178 -45.84 5.33 1.22
N ILE A 179 -45.03 5.77 0.26
CA ILE A 179 -45.44 6.74 -0.77
C ILE A 179 -46.60 6.18 -1.60
N ALA A 180 -46.53 4.93 -2.04
CA ALA A 180 -47.59 4.28 -2.80
C ALA A 180 -48.91 4.23 -2.00
N ARG A 181 -48.83 3.93 -0.70
CA ARG A 181 -49.97 3.95 0.21
C ARG A 181 -50.57 5.35 0.35
N TYR A 182 -49.76 6.36 0.64
CA TYR A 182 -50.23 7.75 0.75
C TYR A 182 -50.87 8.25 -0.54
N ARG A 183 -50.30 7.89 -1.69
CA ARG A 183 -50.87 8.23 -3.00
C ARG A 183 -52.26 7.61 -3.17
N THR A 184 -52.44 6.36 -2.77
CA THR A 184 -53.73 5.66 -2.83
C THR A 184 -54.76 6.32 -1.91
N GLU A 185 -54.38 6.64 -0.67
CA GLU A 185 -55.24 7.31 0.30
C GLU A 185 -55.67 8.72 -0.19
N LEU A 186 -54.73 9.48 -0.77
CA LEU A 186 -55.03 10.79 -1.36
C LEU A 186 -56.01 10.70 -2.53
N ILE A 187 -55.80 9.77 -3.46
CA ILE A 187 -56.72 9.55 -4.59
C ILE A 187 -58.12 9.22 -4.07
N LYS A 188 -58.23 8.35 -3.07
CA LYS A 188 -59.51 8.00 -2.45
C LYS A 188 -60.20 9.24 -1.88
N LYS A 189 -59.47 10.06 -1.12
CA LYS A 189 -60.01 11.27 -0.49
C LYS A 189 -60.47 12.31 -1.52
N ILE A 190 -59.71 12.50 -2.59
CA ILE A 190 -60.10 13.36 -3.72
C ILE A 190 -61.41 12.88 -4.35
N ASN A 191 -61.54 11.57 -4.58
CA ASN A 191 -62.75 11.00 -5.17
C ASN A 191 -63.98 11.18 -4.25
N GLU A 192 -63.81 10.99 -2.94
CA GLU A 192 -64.87 11.23 -1.95
C GLU A 192 -65.29 12.70 -1.93
N THR A 193 -64.35 13.63 -1.90
CA THR A 193 -64.64 15.08 -1.94
C THR A 193 -65.31 15.47 -3.25
N ASN A 194 -64.85 14.97 -4.39
CA ASN A 194 -65.48 15.25 -5.68
C ASN A 194 -66.93 14.76 -5.72
N LYS A 195 -67.22 13.58 -5.17
CA LYS A 195 -68.58 13.06 -5.05
C LYS A 195 -69.48 14.00 -4.24
N GLN A 196 -69.00 14.45 -3.07
CA GLN A 196 -69.73 15.39 -2.24
C GLN A 196 -70.01 16.72 -2.96
N VAL A 197 -69.02 17.27 -3.67
CA VAL A 197 -69.20 18.51 -4.45
C VAL A 197 -70.26 18.35 -5.52
N ILE A 198 -70.29 17.21 -6.24
CA ILE A 198 -71.32 16.92 -7.25
C ILE A 198 -72.71 16.88 -6.62
N GLU A 199 -72.85 16.19 -5.48
CA GLU A 199 -74.13 16.10 -4.75
C GLU A 199 -74.60 17.48 -4.24
N THR A 200 -73.69 18.29 -3.68
CA THR A 200 -73.99 19.67 -3.25
C THR A 200 -74.42 20.55 -4.43
N ASN A 201 -73.70 20.51 -5.55
CA ASN A 201 -74.06 21.27 -6.74
C ASN A 201 -75.46 20.90 -7.24
N LYS A 202 -75.80 19.60 -7.23
CA LYS A 202 -77.13 19.13 -7.61
C LYS A 202 -78.21 19.69 -6.68
N MET A 203 -78.01 19.65 -5.36
CA MET A 203 -78.94 20.26 -4.40
C MET A 203 -79.11 21.76 -4.65
N CYS A 204 -78.01 22.51 -4.86
CA CYS A 204 -78.07 23.94 -5.14
C CYS A 204 -78.88 24.26 -6.42
N GLU A 205 -78.72 23.46 -7.47
CA GLU A 205 -79.51 23.59 -8.70
C GLU A 205 -81.00 23.26 -8.49
N GLU A 206 -81.32 22.29 -7.64
CA GLU A 206 -82.71 21.99 -7.27
C GLU A 206 -83.34 23.14 -6.46
N PHE A 207 -82.61 23.71 -5.50
CA PHE A 207 -83.08 24.87 -4.73
C PHE A 207 -83.31 26.11 -5.61
N ARG A 208 -82.48 26.36 -6.64
CA ARG A 208 -82.66 27.48 -7.57
C ARG A 208 -83.95 27.44 -8.39
N LYS A 209 -84.61 26.29 -8.46
CA LYS A 209 -85.85 26.11 -9.23
C LYS A 209 -87.11 26.46 -8.42
N PHE A 210 -86.98 26.71 -7.12
CA PHE A 210 -88.03 27.22 -6.24
C PHE A 210 -87.91 28.74 -6.10
#